data_AF-A0A1Z8S0L5-F1
#
_entry.id   AF-A0A1Z8S0L5-F1
#
_cell.length_a   1.000
_cell.length_b   1.000
_cell.length_c   1.000
_cell.angle_alpha   90.00
_cell.angle_beta   90.00
_cell.angle_gamma   90.00
#
_symmetry.space_group_name_H-M   'P 1'
#
loop_
_entity.id
_entity.type
_entity.pdbx_description
1 polymer ?
#
loop_
_entity_poly.entity_id
_entity_poly.type
_entity_poly.pdbx_seq_one_letter_code
_entity_poly.pdbx_strand_id
1 'polypeptide(L)'
;METKDKTKKIEDFLTKVSNEIYSEPNTDMHKKMIDQLIPDLEKNQIGDNKDQKILDVGCGQGYALEKLKEAGFTNLQGITMSDDDVKATQDLGFDCQKMDQSFMSFEDESFDFLFVRHCVEHSPFPYLTLGEFHRVLKMGGKAYLEMPAPDNHRPLEYMANHYSIMGAKQWAALFLRYKFQIQVATDFTIELFDGKDPDIKFNERNLVFVIKKVTDEEFKQLAIAEQKAIAEKQAQKQSQESTKK
;
A
#
# COMPACT_ATOMS: atom_id res chain seq x y z
N MET A 1 7.35 28.25 24.59
CA MET A 1 7.31 29.11 23.38
C MET A 1 7.75 28.33 22.14
N GLU A 2 8.77 27.45 22.25
CA GLU A 2 9.30 26.62 21.16
C GLU A 2 8.32 25.58 20.57
N THR A 3 7.44 25.00 21.39
CA THR A 3 6.49 23.96 20.96
C THR A 3 5.41 24.48 20.01
N LYS A 4 4.91 25.71 20.24
CA LYS A 4 3.89 26.34 19.39
C LYS A 4 4.42 26.63 17.97
N ASP A 5 5.72 26.92 17.84
CA ASP A 5 6.38 27.15 16.56
C ASP A 5 6.52 25.84 15.75
N LYS A 6 6.83 24.72 16.42
CA LYS A 6 6.91 23.40 15.76
C LYS A 6 5.55 22.92 15.25
N THR A 7 4.48 23.06 16.05
CA THR A 7 3.13 22.69 15.63
C THR A 7 2.69 23.47 14.40
N LYS A 8 2.86 24.80 14.43
CA LYS A 8 2.52 25.64 13.28
C LYS A 8 3.27 25.25 12.01
N LYS A 9 4.57 24.96 12.11
CA LYS A 9 5.37 24.50 10.95
C LYS A 9 4.84 23.20 10.35
N ILE A 10 4.37 22.27 11.19
CA ILE A 10 3.75 21.03 10.73
C ILE A 10 2.38 21.31 10.08
N GLU A 11 1.55 22.15 10.70
CA GLU A 11 0.25 22.55 10.13
C GLU A 11 0.41 23.23 8.76
N ASP A 12 1.35 24.16 8.65
CA ASP A 12 1.68 24.84 7.39
C ASP A 12 2.17 23.84 6.33
N PHE A 13 2.99 22.86 6.74
CA PHE A 13 3.47 21.78 5.86
C PHE A 13 2.33 20.88 5.38
N LEU A 14 1.47 20.41 6.29
CA LEU A 14 0.32 19.56 5.95
C LEU A 14 -0.65 20.30 5.02
N THR A 15 -0.88 21.58 5.26
CA THR A 15 -1.70 22.44 4.38
C THR A 15 -1.11 22.53 2.97
N LYS A 16 0.22 22.65 2.85
CA LYS A 16 0.89 22.65 1.56
C LYS A 16 0.66 21.31 0.83
N VAL A 17 0.95 20.20 1.50
CA VAL A 17 0.83 18.84 0.94
C VAL A 17 -0.60 18.55 0.50
N SER A 18 -1.60 18.92 1.29
CA SER A 18 -3.01 18.68 0.95
C SER A 18 -3.46 19.41 -0.33
N ASN A 19 -2.85 20.56 -0.65
CA ASN A 19 -3.18 21.32 -1.86
C ASN A 19 -2.59 20.72 -3.14
N GLU A 20 -1.70 19.74 -3.03
CA GLU A 20 -1.10 19.03 -4.17
C GLU A 20 -1.89 17.77 -4.55
N ILE A 21 -2.88 17.39 -3.75
CA ILE A 21 -3.75 16.25 -3.99
C ILE A 21 -4.89 16.64 -4.94
N TYR A 22 -5.16 15.81 -5.95
CA TYR A 22 -6.27 15.96 -6.88
C TYR A 22 -6.96 14.61 -7.11
N SER A 23 -8.24 14.65 -7.51
CA SER A 23 -8.96 13.44 -7.94
C SER A 23 -8.40 12.94 -9.26
N GLU A 24 -7.94 11.70 -9.30
CA GLU A 24 -7.61 11.02 -10.55
C GLU A 24 -8.82 10.20 -11.02
N PRO A 25 -9.33 10.44 -12.24
CA PRO A 25 -10.48 9.73 -12.74
C PRO A 25 -10.15 8.25 -12.99
N ASN A 26 -11.14 7.37 -12.75
CA ASN A 26 -11.00 5.97 -13.09
C ASN A 26 -10.82 5.77 -14.60
N THR A 27 -9.67 5.25 -15.01
CA THR A 27 -9.41 4.85 -16.40
C THR A 27 -9.80 3.38 -16.63
N ASP A 28 -10.10 3.01 -17.88
CA ASP A 28 -10.42 1.61 -18.23
C ASP A 28 -9.27 0.66 -17.90
N MET A 29 -8.03 1.14 -17.96
CA MET A 29 -6.86 0.37 -17.56
C MET A 29 -6.87 0.06 -16.07
N HIS A 30 -7.05 1.09 -15.21
CA HIS A 30 -7.11 0.90 -13.76
C HIS A 30 -8.25 -0.04 -13.36
N LYS A 31 -9.42 0.08 -14.01
CA LYS A 31 -10.55 -0.81 -13.78
C LYS A 31 -10.21 -2.27 -14.09
N LYS A 32 -9.65 -2.55 -15.27
CA LYS A 32 -9.25 -3.91 -15.67
C LYS A 32 -8.23 -4.52 -14.72
N MET A 33 -7.30 -3.73 -14.21
CA MET A 33 -6.33 -4.21 -13.22
C MET A 33 -7.01 -4.61 -11.91
N ILE A 34 -7.93 -3.78 -11.41
CA ILE A 34 -8.70 -4.08 -10.20
C ILE A 34 -9.58 -5.32 -10.41
N ASP A 35 -10.23 -5.46 -11.57
CA ASP A 35 -11.05 -6.63 -11.92
C ASP A 35 -10.25 -7.95 -11.86
N GLN A 36 -8.97 -7.91 -12.22
CA GLN A 36 -8.07 -9.07 -12.15
C GLN A 36 -7.50 -9.29 -10.74
N LEU A 37 -7.22 -8.20 -10.02
CA LEU A 37 -6.56 -8.24 -8.71
C LEU A 37 -7.48 -8.71 -7.59
N ILE A 38 -8.71 -8.20 -7.52
CA ILE A 38 -9.61 -8.49 -6.38
C ILE A 38 -9.89 -9.99 -6.19
N PRO A 39 -10.18 -10.79 -7.25
CA PRO A 39 -10.35 -12.24 -7.08
C PRO A 39 -9.11 -12.95 -6.56
N ASP A 40 -7.90 -12.51 -6.94
CA ASP A 40 -6.66 -13.08 -6.43
C ASP A 40 -6.44 -12.73 -4.95
N LEU A 41 -6.70 -11.48 -4.57
CA LEU A 41 -6.61 -11.03 -3.18
C LEU A 41 -7.63 -11.74 -2.30
N GLU A 42 -8.88 -11.87 -2.74
CA GLU A 42 -9.91 -12.64 -2.04
C GLU A 42 -9.41 -14.06 -1.73
N LYS A 43 -8.93 -14.75 -2.76
CA LYS A 43 -8.50 -16.15 -2.65
C LYS A 43 -7.24 -16.34 -1.79
N ASN A 44 -6.24 -15.48 -1.96
CA ASN A 44 -4.90 -15.73 -1.42
C ASN A 44 -4.58 -14.90 -0.17
N GLN A 45 -5.23 -13.75 0.03
CA GLN A 45 -4.82 -12.77 1.04
C GLN A 45 -5.92 -12.43 2.06
N ILE A 46 -7.12 -12.10 1.60
CA ILE A 46 -8.25 -11.66 2.44
C ILE A 46 -8.93 -12.89 3.06
N GLY A 47 -9.27 -13.88 2.23
CA GLY A 47 -9.93 -15.13 2.62
C GLY A 47 -11.46 -15.09 2.51
N ASP A 48 -12.10 -16.18 2.96
CA ASP A 48 -13.52 -16.43 2.72
C ASP A 48 -14.47 -15.72 3.70
N ASN A 49 -13.95 -15.10 4.77
CA ASN A 49 -14.78 -14.39 5.74
C ASN A 49 -15.28 -13.06 5.17
N LYS A 50 -16.52 -13.04 4.71
CA LYS A 50 -17.16 -11.88 4.07
C LYS A 50 -17.50 -10.72 5.00
N ASP A 51 -17.47 -10.94 6.31
CA ASP A 51 -17.74 -9.91 7.32
C ASP A 51 -16.46 -9.22 7.82
N GLN A 52 -15.28 -9.56 7.27
CA GLN A 52 -14.03 -8.86 7.55
C GLN A 52 -14.18 -7.37 7.26
N LYS A 53 -13.63 -6.54 8.16
CA LYS A 53 -13.63 -5.10 7.98
C LYS A 53 -12.45 -4.67 7.11
N ILE A 54 -12.76 -4.19 5.91
CA ILE A 54 -11.76 -3.80 4.90
C ILE A 54 -11.78 -2.28 4.73
N LEU A 55 -10.59 -1.66 4.80
CA LEU A 55 -10.39 -0.25 4.47
C LEU A 55 -9.70 -0.13 3.12
N ASP A 56 -10.31 0.63 2.20
CA ASP A 56 -9.67 1.11 0.98
C ASP A 56 -9.04 2.49 1.25
N VAL A 57 -7.71 2.52 1.31
CA VAL A 57 -6.91 3.71 1.65
C VAL A 57 -6.52 4.44 0.37
N GLY A 58 -7.09 5.63 0.18
CA GLY A 58 -7.00 6.34 -1.09
C GLY A 58 -7.99 5.79 -2.11
N CYS A 59 -9.24 5.57 -1.70
CA CYS A 59 -10.24 4.81 -2.48
C CYS A 59 -10.66 5.43 -3.82
N GLY A 60 -10.20 6.65 -4.13
CA GLY A 60 -10.63 7.42 -5.30
C GLY A 60 -12.15 7.44 -5.39
N GLN A 61 -12.68 7.16 -6.58
CA GLN A 61 -14.13 7.11 -6.82
C GLN A 61 -14.80 5.78 -6.38
N GLY A 62 -14.12 4.92 -5.62
CA GLY A 62 -14.73 3.75 -4.97
C GLY A 62 -14.79 2.47 -5.81
N TYR A 63 -14.09 2.38 -6.94
CA TYR A 63 -14.20 1.21 -7.84
C TYR A 63 -13.74 -0.10 -7.19
N ALA A 64 -12.66 -0.08 -6.39
CA ALA A 64 -12.21 -1.27 -5.66
C ALA A 64 -13.24 -1.71 -4.60
N LEU A 65 -13.90 -0.76 -3.92
CA LEU A 65 -15.01 -1.06 -3.00
C LEU A 65 -16.19 -1.72 -3.71
N GLU A 66 -16.56 -1.28 -4.92
CA GLU A 66 -17.57 -1.95 -5.75
C GLU A 66 -17.19 -3.41 -6.03
N LYS A 67 -15.94 -3.65 -6.42
CA LYS A 67 -15.46 -5.02 -6.72
C LYS A 67 -15.36 -5.90 -5.50
N LEU A 68 -14.97 -5.37 -4.35
CA LEU A 68 -15.03 -6.09 -3.08
C LEU A 68 -16.48 -6.43 -2.70
N LYS A 69 -17.43 -5.52 -2.92
CA LYS A 69 -18.85 -5.77 -2.68
C LYS A 69 -19.43 -6.81 -3.63
N GLU A 70 -19.07 -6.77 -4.92
CA GLU A 70 -19.42 -7.81 -5.90
C GLU A 70 -18.86 -9.19 -5.52
N ALA A 71 -17.66 -9.23 -4.92
CA ALA A 71 -17.06 -10.43 -4.33
C ALA A 71 -17.71 -10.86 -2.99
N GLY A 72 -18.75 -10.15 -2.55
CA GLY A 72 -19.59 -10.51 -1.40
C GLY A 72 -19.13 -9.96 -0.06
N PHE A 73 -18.08 -9.14 0.00
CA PHE A 73 -17.68 -8.50 1.27
C PHE A 73 -18.71 -7.46 1.73
N THR A 74 -19.02 -7.48 3.03
CA THR A 74 -20.16 -6.72 3.59
C THR A 74 -19.73 -5.50 4.41
N ASN A 75 -18.49 -5.47 4.90
CA ASN A 75 -17.98 -4.44 5.81
C ASN A 75 -16.83 -3.66 5.18
N LEU A 76 -17.20 -2.76 4.28
CA LEU A 76 -16.29 -2.02 3.41
C LEU A 76 -16.35 -0.53 3.74
N GLN A 77 -15.19 0.08 3.91
CA GLN A 77 -15.04 1.51 4.20
C GLN A 77 -13.92 2.10 3.32
N GLY A 78 -14.07 3.35 2.89
CA GLY A 78 -13.06 4.06 2.11
C GLY A 78 -12.58 5.33 2.82
N ILE A 79 -11.34 5.73 2.56
CA ILE A 79 -10.87 7.09 2.85
C ILE A 79 -10.18 7.69 1.63
N THR A 80 -10.34 9.00 1.44
CA THR A 80 -9.66 9.78 0.39
C THR A 80 -9.53 11.22 0.83
N MET A 81 -8.67 12.01 0.19
CA MET A 81 -8.47 13.43 0.50
C MET A 81 -9.27 14.38 -0.43
N SER A 82 -9.90 13.84 -1.47
CA SER A 82 -10.70 14.60 -2.44
C SER A 82 -12.18 14.61 -2.06
N ASP A 83 -12.78 15.79 -1.95
CA ASP A 83 -14.22 15.93 -1.63
C ASP A 83 -15.11 15.31 -2.72
N ASP A 84 -14.70 15.42 -3.99
CA ASP A 84 -15.41 14.84 -5.14
C ASP A 84 -15.39 13.31 -5.09
N ASP A 85 -14.26 12.72 -4.70
CA ASP A 85 -14.10 11.27 -4.57
C ASP A 85 -14.88 10.72 -3.36
N VAL A 86 -14.91 11.46 -2.24
CA VAL A 86 -15.77 11.14 -1.09
C VAL A 86 -17.22 11.10 -1.54
N LYS A 87 -17.68 12.15 -2.24
CA LYS A 87 -19.05 12.23 -2.74
C LYS A 87 -19.38 11.08 -3.68
N ALA A 88 -18.52 10.83 -4.68
CA ALA A 88 -18.70 9.75 -5.64
C ALA A 88 -18.81 8.38 -4.94
N THR A 89 -17.95 8.12 -3.96
CA THR A 89 -17.94 6.85 -3.20
C THR A 89 -19.19 6.72 -2.32
N GLN A 90 -19.66 7.81 -1.70
CA GLN A 90 -20.90 7.83 -0.92
C GLN A 90 -22.15 7.64 -1.81
N ASP A 91 -22.16 8.21 -3.02
CA ASP A 91 -23.25 8.04 -3.99
C ASP A 91 -23.37 6.56 -4.46
N LEU A 92 -22.29 5.76 -4.37
CA LEU A 92 -22.30 4.30 -4.56
C LEU A 92 -22.81 3.51 -3.34
N GLY A 93 -23.07 4.20 -2.22
CA GLY A 93 -23.61 3.63 -0.99
C GLY A 93 -22.56 3.08 -0.02
N PHE A 94 -21.29 3.49 -0.14
CA PHE A 94 -20.23 3.12 0.80
C PHE A 94 -20.03 4.18 1.89
N ASP A 95 -19.56 3.75 3.07
CA ASP A 95 -19.03 4.68 4.06
C ASP A 95 -17.65 5.17 3.59
N CYS A 96 -17.56 6.45 3.27
CA CYS A 96 -16.33 7.10 2.85
C CYS A 96 -16.13 8.42 3.59
N GLN A 97 -14.91 8.64 4.07
CA GLN A 97 -14.56 9.81 4.88
C GLN A 97 -13.33 10.51 4.34
N LYS A 98 -13.33 11.84 4.45
CA LYS A 98 -12.17 12.64 4.07
C LYS A 98 -11.07 12.53 5.13
N MET A 99 -10.01 11.78 4.86
CA MET A 99 -8.90 11.57 5.80
C MET A 99 -7.55 11.44 5.10
N ASP A 100 -6.50 11.88 5.79
CA ASP A 100 -5.12 11.60 5.42
C ASP A 100 -4.76 10.18 5.86
N GLN A 101 -4.05 9.44 5.00
CA GLN A 101 -3.62 8.07 5.26
C GLN A 101 -2.72 7.90 6.50
N SER A 102 -2.19 8.99 7.04
CA SER A 102 -1.23 8.99 8.16
C SER A 102 -1.84 9.55 9.44
N PHE A 103 -3.06 10.08 9.37
CA PHE A 103 -3.79 10.67 10.49
C PHE A 103 -5.26 10.24 10.40
N MET A 104 -5.52 8.95 10.61
CA MET A 104 -6.86 8.39 10.56
C MET A 104 -7.53 8.55 11.92
N SER A 105 -8.82 8.88 11.92
CA SER A 105 -9.61 8.98 13.15
C SER A 105 -10.30 7.66 13.56
N PHE A 106 -9.73 6.54 13.11
CA PHE A 106 -10.16 5.20 13.52
C PHE A 106 -9.52 4.77 14.83
N GLU A 107 -10.19 3.90 15.56
CA GLU A 107 -9.64 3.24 16.74
C GLU A 107 -8.49 2.29 16.37
N ASP A 108 -7.67 1.96 17.36
CA ASP A 108 -6.65 0.93 17.22
C ASP A 108 -7.31 -0.41 16.87
N GLU A 109 -6.64 -1.21 16.05
CA GLU A 109 -7.06 -2.58 15.72
C GLU A 109 -8.50 -2.67 15.19
N SER A 110 -8.90 -1.73 14.33
CA SER A 110 -10.24 -1.66 13.77
C SER A 110 -10.42 -2.48 12.48
N PHE A 111 -9.36 -2.72 11.68
CA PHE A 111 -9.48 -3.35 10.36
C PHE A 111 -8.77 -4.71 10.27
N ASP A 112 -9.38 -5.64 9.54
CA ASP A 112 -8.81 -6.95 9.23
C ASP A 112 -7.90 -6.88 8.00
N PHE A 113 -8.25 -6.01 7.04
CA PHE A 113 -7.50 -5.83 5.80
C PHE A 113 -7.44 -4.36 5.37
N LEU A 114 -6.28 -3.91 4.90
CA LEU A 114 -6.11 -2.63 4.20
C LEU A 114 -5.81 -2.90 2.72
N PHE A 115 -6.57 -2.28 1.84
CA PHE A 115 -6.25 -2.18 0.41
C PHE A 115 -5.64 -0.80 0.15
N VAL A 116 -4.37 -0.76 -0.25
CA VAL A 116 -3.60 0.47 -0.41
C VAL A 116 -2.96 0.48 -1.80
N ARG A 117 -3.72 0.91 -2.80
CA ARG A 117 -3.26 0.91 -4.19
C ARG A 117 -3.04 2.34 -4.68
N HIS A 118 -1.82 2.64 -5.13
CA HIS A 118 -1.41 3.97 -5.59
C HIS A 118 -1.77 5.09 -4.61
N CYS A 119 -1.40 4.89 -3.34
CA CYS A 119 -1.67 5.84 -2.27
C CYS A 119 -0.42 6.18 -1.46
N VAL A 120 0.36 5.17 -1.08
CA VAL A 120 1.47 5.33 -0.13
C VAL A 120 2.63 6.18 -0.70
N GLU A 121 2.78 6.25 -2.02
CA GLU A 121 3.74 7.13 -2.71
C GLU A 121 3.45 8.61 -2.49
N HIS A 122 2.19 8.95 -2.17
CA HIS A 122 1.77 10.32 -1.86
C HIS A 122 2.05 10.71 -0.41
N SER A 123 2.54 9.79 0.43
CA SER A 123 2.91 10.15 1.80
C SER A 123 4.26 10.87 1.82
N PRO A 124 4.35 12.09 2.38
CA PRO A 124 5.64 12.74 2.64
C PRO A 124 6.38 12.18 3.86
N PHE A 125 5.72 11.34 4.66
CA PHE A 125 6.28 10.72 5.87
C PHE A 125 5.92 9.23 5.91
N PRO A 126 6.45 8.41 4.98
CA PRO A 126 6.03 7.02 4.82
C PRO A 126 6.23 6.18 6.09
N TYR A 127 7.24 6.51 6.91
CA TYR A 127 7.40 5.88 8.21
C TYR A 127 6.21 6.17 9.14
N LEU A 128 5.75 7.43 9.25
CA LEU A 128 4.58 7.76 10.06
C LEU A 128 3.32 7.04 9.55
N THR A 129 3.09 7.06 8.23
CA THR A 129 1.96 6.39 7.58
C THR A 129 1.91 4.89 7.87
N LEU A 130 3.05 4.21 7.79
CA LEU A 130 3.10 2.77 8.11
C LEU A 130 2.85 2.49 9.59
N GLY A 131 3.19 3.43 10.47
CA GLY A 131 2.80 3.37 11.87
C GLY A 131 1.28 3.47 12.06
N GLU A 132 0.63 4.32 11.27
CA GLU A 132 -0.82 4.45 11.27
C GLU A 132 -1.50 3.19 10.75
N PHE A 133 -1.00 2.61 9.65
CA PHE A 133 -1.48 1.32 9.14
C PHE A 133 -1.32 0.21 10.18
N HIS A 134 -0.18 0.17 10.88
CA HIS A 134 0.05 -0.78 11.96
C HIS A 134 -0.92 -0.58 13.14
N ARG A 135 -1.26 0.67 13.47
CA ARG A 135 -2.18 1.02 14.55
C ARG A 135 -3.60 0.54 14.24
N VAL A 136 -4.12 0.87 13.07
CA VAL A 136 -5.51 0.55 12.69
C VAL A 136 -5.71 -0.91 12.27
N LEU A 137 -4.65 -1.62 11.86
CA LEU A 137 -4.72 -3.06 11.61
C LEU A 137 -4.87 -3.85 12.91
N LYS A 138 -5.79 -4.80 12.92
CA LYS A 138 -5.87 -5.85 13.95
C LYS A 138 -4.61 -6.69 13.95
N MET A 139 -4.28 -7.26 15.10
CA MET A 139 -3.27 -8.31 15.17
C MET A 139 -3.62 -9.46 14.22
N GLY A 140 -2.68 -9.87 13.37
CA GLY A 140 -2.90 -10.85 12.31
C GLY A 140 -3.54 -10.30 11.03
N GLY A 141 -4.02 -9.06 11.04
CA GLY A 141 -4.54 -8.36 9.86
C GLY A 141 -3.44 -8.06 8.84
N LYS A 142 -3.84 -7.80 7.60
CA LYS A 142 -2.93 -7.63 6.47
C LYS A 142 -3.16 -6.32 5.71
N ALA A 143 -2.12 -5.82 5.07
CA ALA A 143 -2.25 -4.76 4.07
C ALA A 143 -1.69 -5.24 2.73
N TYR A 144 -2.46 -5.00 1.67
CA TYR A 144 -1.99 -5.01 0.29
C TYR A 144 -1.51 -3.61 -0.06
N LEU A 145 -0.27 -3.50 -0.55
CA LEU A 145 0.30 -2.25 -1.02
C LEU A 145 0.77 -2.39 -2.47
N GLU A 146 0.30 -1.52 -3.35
CA GLU A 146 0.75 -1.37 -4.73
C GLU A 146 1.17 0.09 -4.96
N MET A 147 2.38 0.30 -5.49
CA MET A 147 2.92 1.63 -5.74
C MET A 147 3.92 1.60 -6.91
N PRO A 148 4.19 2.74 -7.57
CA PRO A 148 5.21 2.79 -8.60
C PRO A 148 6.60 2.47 -8.06
N ALA A 149 7.38 1.74 -8.86
CA ALA A 149 8.81 1.59 -8.62
C ALA A 149 9.56 2.88 -9.02
N PRO A 150 10.76 3.13 -8.46
CA PRO A 150 11.62 4.20 -8.94
C PRO A 150 12.19 3.86 -10.32
N ASP A 151 12.71 4.90 -10.97
CA ASP A 151 13.41 4.87 -12.26
C ASP A 151 12.52 4.37 -13.41
N ASN A 152 11.24 4.74 -13.39
CA ASN A 152 10.31 4.49 -14.48
C ASN A 152 10.55 5.43 -15.68
N HIS A 153 9.94 5.10 -16.82
CA HIS A 153 10.05 5.94 -18.02
C HIS A 153 9.48 7.35 -17.78
N ARG A 154 8.30 7.44 -17.17
CA ARG A 154 7.78 8.71 -16.67
C ARG A 154 8.58 9.12 -15.43
N PRO A 155 8.93 10.41 -15.28
CA PRO A 155 9.68 10.92 -14.13
C PRO A 155 8.75 11.06 -12.92
N LEU A 156 8.21 9.94 -12.42
CA LEU A 156 7.20 9.91 -11.38
C LEU A 156 7.70 10.58 -10.09
N GLU A 157 9.00 10.51 -9.80
CA GLU A 157 9.67 11.16 -8.66
C GLU A 157 9.59 12.70 -8.70
N TYR A 158 9.32 13.28 -9.88
CA TYR A 158 9.25 14.72 -10.08
C TYR A 158 7.80 15.24 -10.12
N MET A 159 6.81 14.37 -9.98
CA MET A 159 5.41 14.78 -9.86
C MET A 159 5.19 15.39 -8.46
N ALA A 160 4.46 16.51 -8.40
CA ALA A 160 4.36 17.31 -7.18
C ALA A 160 3.87 16.51 -5.96
N ASN A 161 2.90 15.64 -6.17
CA ASN A 161 2.27 14.82 -5.13
C ASN A 161 2.98 13.47 -4.90
N HIS A 162 4.11 13.17 -5.55
CA HIS A 162 4.86 11.92 -5.37
C HIS A 162 6.08 12.14 -4.48
N TYR A 163 5.90 12.02 -3.17
CA TYR A 163 6.97 12.22 -2.21
C TYR A 163 7.79 10.97 -1.90
N SER A 164 7.18 9.78 -2.06
CA SER A 164 7.72 8.50 -1.60
C SER A 164 7.85 7.46 -2.71
N ILE A 165 8.40 7.84 -3.86
CA ILE A 165 8.82 6.87 -4.89
C ILE A 165 10.13 6.23 -4.44
N MET A 166 10.03 5.07 -3.78
CA MET A 166 11.16 4.37 -3.14
C MET A 166 11.34 2.95 -3.67
N GLY A 167 12.58 2.46 -3.63
CA GLY A 167 12.89 1.10 -4.05
C GLY A 167 12.41 0.03 -3.06
N ALA A 168 12.24 -1.21 -3.53
CA ALA A 168 11.72 -2.32 -2.74
C ALA A 168 12.47 -2.57 -1.42
N LYS A 169 13.80 -2.36 -1.39
CA LYS A 169 14.62 -2.50 -0.17
C LYS A 169 14.29 -1.44 0.88
N GLN A 170 14.01 -0.21 0.46
CA GLN A 170 13.65 0.87 1.38
C GLN A 170 12.26 0.61 1.98
N TRP A 171 11.29 0.23 1.16
CA TRP A 171 9.97 -0.19 1.62
C TRP A 171 10.05 -1.35 2.61
N ALA A 172 10.74 -2.43 2.23
CA ALA A 172 10.94 -3.58 3.12
C ALA A 172 11.59 -3.19 4.45
N ALA A 173 12.60 -2.31 4.44
CA ALA A 173 13.23 -1.83 5.66
C ALA A 173 12.26 -1.07 6.58
N LEU A 174 11.34 -0.27 6.02
CA LEU A 174 10.33 0.43 6.83
C LEU A 174 9.26 -0.53 7.38
N PHE A 175 8.79 -1.49 6.59
CA PHE A 175 7.84 -2.52 7.06
C PHE A 175 8.41 -3.29 8.26
N LEU A 176 9.67 -3.71 8.17
CA LEU A 176 10.35 -4.45 9.24
C LEU A 176 10.57 -3.60 10.50
N ARG A 177 10.71 -2.27 10.39
CA ARG A 177 10.80 -1.38 11.55
C ARG A 177 9.50 -1.32 12.36
N TYR A 178 8.36 -1.48 11.69
CA TYR A 178 7.05 -1.68 12.33
C TYR A 178 6.73 -3.15 12.60
N LYS A 179 7.73 -4.04 12.50
CA LYS A 179 7.59 -5.48 12.79
C LYS A 179 6.53 -6.18 11.95
N PHE A 180 6.23 -5.66 10.76
CA PHE A 180 5.38 -6.37 9.81
C PHE A 180 6.12 -7.60 9.27
N GLN A 181 5.41 -8.71 9.16
CA GLN A 181 5.85 -9.82 8.33
C GLN A 181 5.57 -9.49 6.86
N ILE A 182 6.58 -9.55 6.00
CA ILE A 182 6.41 -9.43 4.56
C ILE A 182 6.04 -10.81 4.01
N GLN A 183 4.80 -10.98 3.55
CA GLN A 183 4.29 -12.24 2.99
C GLN A 183 4.50 -12.32 1.48
N VAL A 184 4.32 -11.19 0.79
CA VAL A 184 4.56 -11.04 -0.64
C VAL A 184 5.43 -9.81 -0.85
N ALA A 185 6.43 -9.94 -1.71
CA ALA A 185 7.25 -8.85 -2.22
C ALA A 185 7.57 -9.17 -3.68
N THR A 186 6.93 -8.47 -4.60
CA THR A 186 7.07 -8.70 -6.04
C THR A 186 6.93 -7.39 -6.80
N ASP A 187 7.08 -7.44 -8.10
CA ASP A 187 6.83 -6.33 -9.01
C ASP A 187 6.18 -6.84 -10.29
N PHE A 188 5.51 -5.94 -10.99
CA PHE A 188 4.98 -6.20 -12.32
C PHE A 188 5.19 -4.99 -13.20
N THR A 189 5.12 -5.19 -14.51
CA THR A 189 5.31 -4.13 -15.50
C THR A 189 4.04 -3.96 -16.33
N ILE A 190 3.64 -2.72 -16.54
CA ILE A 190 2.54 -2.34 -17.44
C ILE A 190 3.15 -1.70 -18.67
N GLU A 191 2.72 -2.11 -19.86
CA GLU A 191 3.02 -1.41 -21.10
C GLU A 191 2.01 -0.28 -21.29
N LEU A 192 2.51 0.96 -21.35
CA LEU A 192 1.75 2.18 -21.57
C LEU A 192 2.11 2.81 -22.91
N PHE A 193 1.27 3.74 -23.34
CA PHE A 193 1.44 4.50 -24.59
C PHE A 193 1.63 5.98 -24.28
N ASP A 194 2.45 6.68 -25.06
CA ASP A 194 2.53 8.14 -24.96
C ASP A 194 1.21 8.77 -25.44
N GLY A 195 0.61 9.60 -24.58
CA GLY A 195 -0.66 10.26 -24.89
C GLY A 195 -0.59 11.25 -26.07
N LYS A 196 0.62 11.66 -26.47
CA LYS A 196 0.87 12.50 -27.64
C LYS A 196 1.27 11.70 -28.88
N ASP A 197 1.83 10.51 -28.70
CA ASP A 197 2.24 9.61 -29.77
C ASP A 197 1.93 8.14 -29.41
N PRO A 198 0.77 7.61 -29.86
CA PRO A 198 0.35 6.25 -29.56
C PRO A 198 1.27 5.15 -30.11
N ASP A 199 2.21 5.47 -31.01
CA ASP A 199 3.20 4.49 -31.49
C ASP A 199 4.38 4.33 -30.52
N ILE A 200 4.56 5.27 -29.59
CA ILE A 200 5.57 5.19 -28.54
C ILE A 200 5.01 4.41 -27.36
N LYS A 201 5.58 3.22 -27.16
CA LYS A 201 5.32 2.37 -26.01
C LYS A 201 6.43 2.50 -24.98
N PHE A 202 6.06 2.50 -23.72
CA PHE A 202 7.01 2.43 -22.63
C PHE A 202 6.47 1.55 -21.50
N ASN A 203 7.39 1.07 -20.68
CA ASN A 203 7.09 0.14 -19.60
C ASN A 203 7.15 0.86 -18.27
N GLU A 204 6.19 0.56 -17.40
CA GLU A 204 6.16 1.04 -16.03
C GLU A 204 6.09 -0.10 -15.03
N ARG A 205 7.10 -0.15 -14.18
CA ARG A 205 7.20 -1.12 -13.11
C ARG A 205 6.51 -0.59 -11.86
N ASN A 206 5.71 -1.45 -11.25
CA ASN A 206 5.05 -1.24 -9.96
C ASN A 206 5.52 -2.29 -8.97
N LEU A 207 5.73 -1.88 -7.72
CA LEU A 207 6.05 -2.75 -6.60
C LEU A 207 4.75 -3.18 -5.92
N VAL A 208 4.71 -4.44 -5.50
CA VAL A 208 3.60 -5.03 -4.77
C VAL A 208 4.10 -5.70 -3.51
N PHE A 209 3.45 -5.38 -2.40
CA PHE A 209 3.69 -6.03 -1.11
C PHE A 209 2.38 -6.50 -0.50
N VAL A 210 2.45 -7.63 0.19
CA VAL A 210 1.45 -8.00 1.19
C VAL A 210 2.17 -8.14 2.51
N ILE A 211 1.78 -7.32 3.48
CA ILE A 211 2.36 -7.30 4.82
C ILE A 211 1.32 -7.72 5.84
N LYS A 212 1.76 -8.42 6.89
CA LYS A 212 0.91 -8.89 7.98
C LYS A 212 1.40 -8.35 9.31
N LYS A 213 0.49 -7.78 10.10
CA LYS A 213 0.77 -7.39 11.48
C LYS A 213 0.91 -8.66 12.32
N VAL A 214 2.05 -8.81 12.98
CA VAL A 214 2.37 -9.98 13.81
C VAL A 214 2.80 -9.53 15.20
N THR A 215 2.72 -10.44 16.15
CA THR A 215 3.20 -10.18 17.51
C THR A 215 4.73 -10.05 17.53
N ASP A 216 5.24 -9.39 18.58
CA ASP A 216 6.68 -9.30 18.82
C ASP A 216 7.36 -10.67 18.90
N GLU A 217 6.67 -11.67 19.43
CA GLU A 217 7.20 -13.03 19.52
C GLU A 217 7.26 -13.70 18.15
N GLU A 218 6.16 -13.66 17.38
CA GLU A 218 6.15 -14.17 16.00
C GLU A 218 7.22 -13.50 15.14
N PHE A 219 7.40 -12.18 15.26
CA PHE A 219 8.42 -11.44 14.53
C PHE A 219 9.84 -11.92 14.85
N LYS A 220 10.15 -12.16 16.14
CA LYS A 220 11.45 -12.73 16.56
C LYS A 220 11.64 -14.13 16.00
N GLN A 221 10.62 -14.98 16.05
CA GLN A 221 10.71 -16.34 15.52
C GLN A 221 10.95 -16.36 14.01
N LEU A 222 10.32 -15.45 13.26
CA LEU A 222 10.57 -15.27 11.82
C LEU A 222 12.03 -14.89 11.54
N ALA A 223 12.59 -13.94 12.30
CA ALA A 223 13.98 -13.52 12.14
C ALA A 223 14.97 -14.66 12.45
N ILE A 224 14.71 -15.46 13.48
CA ILE A 224 15.52 -16.65 13.81
C ILE A 224 15.45 -17.68 12.67
N ALA A 225 14.24 -17.96 12.16
CA ALA A 225 14.03 -18.90 11.07
C ALA A 225 14.77 -18.46 9.78
N GLU A 226 14.75 -17.16 9.46
CA GLU A 226 15.47 -16.61 8.31
C GLU A 226 16.99 -16.77 8.45
N GLN A 227 17.56 -16.43 9.61
CA GLN A 227 19.00 -16.62 9.86
C GLN A 227 19.43 -18.08 9.72
N LYS A 228 18.61 -19.01 10.24
CA LYS A 228 18.86 -20.44 10.10
C LYS A 228 18.83 -20.88 8.64
N ALA A 229 17.84 -20.44 7.85
CA ALA A 229 17.73 -20.77 6.43
C ALA A 229 18.91 -20.21 5.60
N ILE A 230 19.40 -19.02 5.94
CA ILE A 230 20.60 -18.44 5.32
C ILE A 230 21.84 -19.29 5.63
N ALA A 231 22.03 -19.68 6.89
CA ALA A 231 23.15 -20.52 7.30
C ALA A 231 23.13 -21.89 6.61
N GLU A 232 21.96 -22.53 6.50
CA GLU A 232 21.78 -23.81 5.79
C GLU A 232 22.12 -23.69 4.30
N LYS A 233 21.66 -22.63 3.61
CA LYS A 233 22.00 -22.38 2.21
C LYS A 233 23.50 -22.14 2.00
N GLN A 234 24.16 -21.44 2.93
CA GLN A 234 25.61 -21.22 2.88
C GLN A 234 26.39 -22.53 3.08
N ALA A 235 25.99 -23.35 4.04
CA ALA A 235 26.59 -24.66 4.27
C ALA A 235 26.44 -25.59 3.06
N GLN A 236 25.25 -25.63 2.44
CA GLN A 236 25.00 -26.43 1.23
C GLN A 236 25.87 -25.98 0.05
N LYS A 237 26.05 -24.67 -0.16
CA LYS A 237 26.95 -24.14 -1.21
C LYS A 237 28.40 -24.56 -0.97
N GLN A 238 28.89 -24.45 0.27
CA GLN A 238 30.26 -24.87 0.63
C GLN A 238 30.48 -26.38 0.43
N SER A 239 29.50 -27.22 0.78
CA SER A 239 29.58 -28.66 0.55
C SER A 239 29.60 -29.02 -0.94
N GLN A 240 28.80 -28.35 -1.78
CA GLN A 240 28.76 -28.56 -3.24
C GLN A 240 30.04 -28.08 -3.96
N GLU A 241 30.68 -27.02 -3.46
CA GLU A 241 31.98 -26.56 -3.98
C GLU A 241 33.13 -27.48 -3.58
N SER A 242 33.06 -28.11 -2.39
CA SER A 242 34.06 -29.07 -1.91
C SER A 242 34.01 -30.44 -2.61
N THR A 243 32.87 -30.81 -3.22
CA THR A 243 32.70 -32.07 -3.97
C THR A 243 32.99 -31.94 -5.47
N LYS A 244 33.23 -30.72 -5.97
CA LYS A 244 33.62 -30.44 -7.36
C LYS A 244 35.13 -30.26 -7.55
N LYS A 245 35.94 -30.40 -6.49
CA LYS A 245 37.41 -30.49 -6.53
C LYS A 245 37.83 -31.93 -6.33
#